data_AF-A0A6J8E5P0-F1
#
_entry.id   AF-A0A6J8E5P0-F1
#
_cell.length_a   1.000
_cell.length_b   1.000
_cell.length_c   1.000
_cell.angle_alpha   90.00
_cell.angle_beta   90.00
_cell.angle_gamma   90.00
#
_symmetry.space_group_name_H-M   'P 1'
#
loop_
_entity.id
_entity.type
_entity.pdbx_description
1 polymer ?
#
loop_
_entity_poly.entity_id
_entity_poly.type
_entity_poly.pdbx_seq_one_letter_code
_entity_poly.pdbx_strand_id
1 'polypeptide(L)'
;MSSICNCNPQEYFPVCGSNDVTYYSPCYAGCSDTVRNGRLFVNCTQITSGQATAGLCPFDCNTFYPFIIVNVIGSFIGALSIMPMVIAKMRSVEDRDKATGMGLQSTVVSLLAAIPIPIIFGKIIDTTCLIWSSGSNKKGACALYNIDDLRFRMVGTAILYKFVALGFTLLALKLVWNINDWGDLWKGKSLRKNEDEVKLVVAANGHDANKGRQYEDK
;
A
#
# COMPACT_ATOMS: atom_id res chain seq x y z
N MET A 1 -21.67 30.53 36.69
CA MET A 1 -21.37 29.09 36.83
C MET A 1 -21.91 28.38 35.60
N SER A 2 -21.03 27.79 34.81
CA SER A 2 -21.33 27.22 33.49
C SER A 2 -22.12 25.90 33.60
N SER A 3 -23.15 25.76 32.78
CA SER A 3 -24.14 24.68 32.66
C SER A 3 -23.58 23.32 32.20
N ILE A 4 -22.28 23.08 32.35
CA ILE A 4 -21.55 21.96 31.75
C ILE A 4 -21.69 20.66 32.58
N CYS A 5 -22.19 20.74 33.81
CA CYS A 5 -22.14 19.60 34.75
C CYS A 5 -23.21 18.51 34.57
N ASN A 6 -24.29 18.75 33.81
CA ASN A 6 -25.41 17.79 33.65
C ASN A 6 -25.59 17.25 32.22
N CYS A 7 -24.63 17.47 31.33
CA CYS A 7 -24.72 16.97 29.96
C CYS A 7 -24.42 15.47 29.90
N ASN A 8 -25.27 14.70 29.20
CA ASN A 8 -25.02 13.28 28.97
C ASN A 8 -23.75 13.10 28.11
N PRO A 9 -22.68 12.48 28.63
CA PRO A 9 -21.45 12.27 27.88
C PRO A 9 -21.55 11.12 26.86
N GLN A 10 -22.68 10.42 26.80
CA GLN A 10 -22.89 9.27 25.90
C GLN A 10 -23.54 9.65 24.56
N GLU A 11 -24.07 10.87 24.44
CA GLU A 11 -24.77 11.33 23.26
C GLU A 11 -23.90 12.34 22.49
N TYR A 12 -23.19 11.83 21.48
CA TYR A 12 -22.38 12.64 20.57
C TYR A 12 -23.27 13.29 19.51
N PHE A 13 -23.42 14.62 19.56
CA PHE A 13 -24.20 15.39 18.60
C PHE A 13 -23.45 16.69 18.26
N PRO A 14 -22.47 16.66 17.35
CA PRO A 14 -21.57 17.79 17.14
C PRO A 14 -22.33 19.01 16.63
N VAL A 15 -21.94 20.18 17.15
CA VAL A 15 -22.45 21.49 16.72
C VAL A 15 -21.29 22.43 16.42
N CYS A 16 -21.43 23.22 15.37
CA CYS A 16 -20.49 24.26 15.00
C CYS A 16 -20.95 25.59 15.60
N GLY A 17 -20.16 26.14 16.53
CA GLY A 17 -20.40 27.48 17.02
C GLY A 17 -20.04 28.53 15.96
N SER A 18 -20.65 29.72 16.04
CA SER A 18 -20.26 30.82 15.15
C SER A 18 -18.81 31.32 15.33
N ASN A 19 -18.07 30.75 16.29
CA ASN A 19 -16.67 31.00 16.55
C ASN A 19 -15.75 29.99 15.84
N ASP A 20 -16.28 29.22 14.88
CA ASP A 20 -15.60 28.17 14.12
C ASP A 20 -15.03 27.03 14.98
N VAL A 21 -15.55 26.88 16.20
CA VAL A 21 -15.20 25.78 17.11
C VAL A 21 -16.32 24.76 17.10
N THR A 22 -15.95 23.49 16.91
CA THR A 22 -16.88 22.37 17.02
C THR A 22 -16.98 21.90 18.48
N TYR A 23 -18.19 21.84 19.02
CA TYR A 23 -18.46 21.37 20.37
C TYR A 23 -19.01 19.94 20.35
N TYR A 24 -18.78 19.18 21.43
CA TYR A 24 -19.20 17.78 21.57
C TYR A 24 -20.72 17.58 21.44
N SER A 25 -21.50 18.47 22.05
CA SER A 25 -22.97 18.49 21.98
C SER A 25 -23.51 19.91 22.22
N PRO A 26 -24.78 20.22 21.87
CA PRO A 26 -25.38 21.52 22.14
C PRO A 26 -25.44 21.85 23.64
N CYS A 27 -25.50 20.84 24.51
CA CYS A 27 -25.44 21.01 25.95
C CYS A 27 -24.04 21.47 26.40
N TYR A 28 -22.96 20.91 25.82
CA TYR A 28 -21.58 21.37 26.10
C TYR A 28 -21.32 22.79 25.57
N ALA A 29 -22.01 23.19 24.50
CA ALA A 29 -22.02 24.58 24.03
C ALA A 29 -22.88 25.52 24.90
N GLY A 30 -23.67 24.96 25.83
CA GLY A 30 -24.54 25.68 26.75
C GLY A 30 -25.75 26.32 26.08
N CYS A 31 -26.24 25.75 24.98
CA CYS A 31 -27.41 26.21 24.26
C CYS A 31 -28.70 25.75 24.94
N SER A 32 -29.70 26.64 25.05
CA SER A 32 -30.96 26.35 25.74
C SER A 32 -32.13 26.12 24.78
N ASP A 33 -32.09 26.70 23.59
CA ASP A 33 -33.21 26.68 22.64
C ASP A 33 -32.79 26.15 21.27
N THR A 34 -33.75 25.53 20.56
CA THR A 34 -33.57 25.04 19.19
C THR A 34 -34.54 25.72 18.23
N VAL A 35 -34.02 26.14 17.08
CA VAL A 35 -34.74 26.82 16.00
C VAL A 35 -34.54 26.03 14.70
N ARG A 36 -35.44 26.21 13.72
CA ARG A 36 -35.41 25.51 12.42
C ARG A 36 -35.38 23.97 12.55
N ASN A 37 -36.37 23.38 13.22
CA ASN A 37 -36.50 21.92 13.34
C ASN A 37 -35.23 21.22 13.86
N GLY A 38 -34.59 21.79 14.89
CA GLY A 38 -33.41 21.18 15.52
C GLY A 38 -32.08 21.34 14.78
N ARG A 39 -32.01 22.24 13.78
CA ARG A 39 -30.77 22.50 13.02
C ARG A 39 -29.98 23.71 13.50
N LEU A 40 -30.61 24.62 14.22
CA LEU A 40 -29.98 25.83 14.78
C LEU A 40 -30.21 25.85 16.28
N PHE A 41 -29.15 25.99 17.05
CA PHE A 41 -29.16 26.12 18.50
C PHE A 41 -28.87 27.57 18.87
N VAL A 42 -29.67 28.14 19.77
CA VAL A 42 -29.56 29.54 20.19
C VAL A 42 -29.49 29.65 21.72
N ASN A 43 -29.15 30.83 22.21
CA ASN A 43 -28.91 31.09 23.64
C ASN A 43 -27.77 30.23 24.21
N CYS A 44 -26.67 30.11 23.45
CA CYS A 44 -25.47 29.38 23.85
C CYS A 44 -24.56 30.24 24.73
N THR A 45 -24.33 29.83 25.98
CA THR A 45 -23.53 30.61 26.95
C THR A 45 -22.02 30.60 26.67
N GLN A 46 -21.51 29.64 25.90
CA GLN A 46 -20.08 29.50 25.57
C GLN A 46 -19.69 30.18 24.24
N ILE A 47 -20.65 30.76 23.51
CA ILE A 47 -20.44 31.32 22.17
C ILE A 47 -20.81 32.80 22.16
N THR A 48 -19.91 33.66 21.68
CA THR A 48 -20.09 35.13 21.69
C THR A 48 -21.32 35.62 20.92
N SER A 49 -21.73 34.94 19.85
CA SER A 49 -22.95 35.25 19.10
C SER A 49 -24.21 34.56 19.66
N GLY A 50 -24.04 33.64 20.61
CA GLY A 50 -25.10 32.80 21.16
C GLY A 50 -25.70 31.79 20.19
N GLN A 51 -25.11 31.54 19.00
CA GLN A 51 -25.65 30.63 17.99
C GLN A 51 -24.67 29.50 17.61
N ALA A 52 -25.22 28.30 17.44
CA ALA A 52 -24.52 27.13 16.90
C ALA A 52 -25.39 26.39 15.87
N THR A 53 -24.78 25.85 14.83
CA THR A 53 -25.46 25.03 13.81
C THR A 53 -25.17 23.55 14.03
N ALA A 54 -26.12 22.68 13.68
CA ALA A 54 -25.90 21.23 13.74
C ALA A 54 -24.82 20.80 12.73
N GLY A 55 -23.87 19.97 13.17
CA GLY A 55 -22.77 19.46 12.37
C GLY A 55 -21.40 19.95 12.82
N LEU A 56 -20.36 19.51 12.10
CA LEU A 56 -18.99 19.99 12.31
C LEU A 56 -18.76 21.32 11.57
N CYS A 57 -17.85 22.14 12.10
CA CYS A 57 -17.41 23.34 11.40
C CYS A 57 -16.68 23.00 10.09
N PRO A 58 -16.72 23.90 9.08
CA PRO A 58 -15.96 23.72 7.87
C PRO A 58 -14.46 23.64 8.19
N PHE A 59 -13.79 22.65 7.60
CA PHE A 59 -12.34 22.46 7.73
C PHE A 59 -11.63 23.04 6.51
N ASP A 60 -10.36 23.43 6.66
CA ASP A 60 -9.55 23.88 5.53
C ASP A 60 -9.40 22.76 4.47
N CYS A 61 -10.04 22.96 3.32
CA CYS A 61 -10.01 22.01 2.20
C CYS A 61 -8.69 22.02 1.42
N ASN A 62 -7.73 22.88 1.75
CA ASN A 62 -6.50 23.04 0.97
C ASN A 62 -5.66 21.76 0.90
N THR A 63 -5.67 20.94 1.96
CA THR A 63 -4.93 19.66 2.03
C THR A 63 -5.63 18.52 1.26
N PHE A 64 -6.88 18.71 0.81
CA PHE A 64 -7.63 17.71 0.05
C PHE A 64 -7.07 17.52 -1.37
N TYR A 65 -6.79 18.61 -2.07
CA TYR A 65 -6.24 18.56 -3.44
C TYR A 65 -4.90 17.82 -3.55
N PRO A 66 -3.86 18.12 -2.74
CA PRO A 66 -2.60 17.39 -2.81
C PRO A 66 -2.76 15.92 -2.44
N PHE A 67 -3.65 15.58 -1.50
CA PHE A 67 -3.96 14.19 -1.15
C PHE A 67 -4.49 13.40 -2.35
N ILE A 68 -5.44 13.96 -3.09
CA ILE A 68 -6.01 13.32 -4.28
C ILE A 68 -4.94 13.16 -5.37
N ILE A 69 -4.15 14.21 -5.63
CA ILE A 69 -3.08 14.17 -6.64
C ILE A 69 -2.06 13.06 -6.33
N VAL A 70 -1.58 12.98 -5.09
CA VAL A 70 -0.62 11.93 -4.67
C VAL A 70 -1.20 10.54 -4.82
N ASN A 71 -2.47 10.33 -4.43
CA ASN A 71 -3.13 9.03 -4.56
C ASN A 71 -3.34 8.62 -6.02
N VAL A 72 -3.74 9.56 -6.89
CA VAL A 72 -3.93 9.30 -8.32
C VAL A 72 -2.61 8.95 -8.99
N ILE A 73 -1.56 9.74 -8.77
CA ILE A 73 -0.23 9.48 -9.33
C ILE A 73 0.31 8.14 -8.80
N GLY A 74 0.21 7.90 -7.49
CA GLY A 74 0.66 6.65 -6.88
C GLY A 74 -0.09 5.41 -7.39
N SER A 75 -1.40 5.53 -7.61
CA SER A 75 -2.21 4.45 -8.18
C SER A 75 -1.86 4.18 -9.63
N PHE A 76 -1.60 5.23 -10.42
CA PHE A 76 -1.17 5.13 -11.80
C PHE A 76 0.18 4.41 -11.92
N ILE A 77 1.20 4.83 -11.15
CA ILE A 77 2.51 4.14 -11.09
C ILE A 77 2.33 2.69 -10.64
N GLY A 78 1.49 2.46 -9.64
CA GLY A 78 1.14 1.12 -9.17
C GLY A 78 0.59 0.24 -10.29
N ALA A 79 -0.40 0.71 -11.05
CA ALA A 79 -0.99 -0.02 -12.16
C ALA A 79 0.04 -0.34 -13.27
N LEU A 80 0.89 0.63 -13.63
CA LEU A 80 1.95 0.44 -14.61
C LEU A 80 2.98 -0.60 -14.18
N SER A 81 3.27 -0.71 -12.87
CA SER A 81 4.25 -1.67 -12.34
C SER A 81 3.72 -3.12 -12.27
N ILE A 82 2.41 -3.32 -12.13
CA ILE A 82 1.82 -4.66 -11.94
C ILE A 82 1.95 -5.50 -13.22
N MET A 83 1.69 -4.92 -14.39
CA MET A 83 1.74 -5.64 -15.67
C MET A 83 3.12 -6.23 -16.00
N PRO A 84 4.23 -5.45 -16.03
CA PRO A 84 5.55 -6.00 -16.32
C PRO A 84 6.00 -7.02 -15.28
N MET A 85 5.61 -6.87 -14.00
CA MET A 85 5.87 -7.87 -12.97
C MET A 85 5.20 -9.22 -13.25
N VAL A 86 3.94 -9.22 -13.68
CA VAL A 86 3.23 -10.46 -14.02
C VAL A 86 3.89 -11.12 -15.24
N ILE A 87 4.23 -10.35 -16.26
CA ILE A 87 4.91 -10.86 -17.46
C ILE A 87 6.27 -11.48 -17.11
N ALA A 88 7.06 -10.82 -16.26
CA ALA A 88 8.37 -11.34 -15.84
C ALA A 88 8.23 -12.71 -15.14
N LYS A 89 7.28 -12.83 -14.19
CA LYS A 89 7.01 -14.10 -13.50
C LYS A 89 6.55 -15.20 -14.46
N MET A 90 5.73 -14.85 -15.46
CA MET A 90 5.26 -15.79 -16.48
C MET A 90 6.36 -16.27 -17.41
N ARG A 91 7.42 -15.48 -17.64
CA ARG A 91 8.58 -15.92 -18.43
C ARG A 91 9.56 -16.79 -17.64
N SER A 92 9.48 -16.78 -16.32
CA SER A 92 10.34 -17.58 -15.45
C SER A 92 9.81 -19.00 -15.21
N VAL A 93 8.57 -19.30 -15.62
CA VAL A 93 7.91 -20.59 -15.38
C VAL A 93 7.50 -21.20 -16.71
N GLU A 94 7.71 -22.50 -16.86
CA GLU A 94 7.31 -23.27 -18.03
C GLU A 94 5.78 -23.28 -18.21
N ASP A 95 5.30 -23.27 -19.46
CA ASP A 95 3.87 -23.07 -19.80
C ASP A 95 2.92 -24.01 -19.05
N ARG A 96 3.35 -25.23 -18.77
CA ARG A 96 2.58 -26.25 -18.05
C ARG A 96 2.36 -25.93 -16.58
N ASP A 97 3.29 -25.24 -15.92
CA ASP A 97 3.29 -25.01 -14.47
C ASP A 97 2.88 -23.58 -14.07
N LYS A 98 2.57 -22.72 -15.05
CA LYS A 98 2.20 -21.31 -14.81
C LYS A 98 1.00 -21.15 -13.89
N ALA A 99 -0.05 -21.94 -14.11
CA ALA A 99 -1.27 -21.87 -13.30
C ALA A 99 -1.00 -22.29 -11.85
N THR A 100 -0.24 -23.36 -11.64
CA THR A 100 0.17 -23.85 -10.31
C THR A 100 1.03 -22.80 -9.59
N GLY A 101 2.00 -22.19 -10.28
CA GLY A 101 2.88 -21.17 -9.72
C GLY A 101 2.14 -19.88 -9.33
N MET A 102 1.25 -19.37 -10.19
CA MET A 102 0.44 -18.20 -9.88
C MET A 102 -0.57 -18.47 -8.75
N GLY A 103 -1.14 -19.68 -8.71
CA GLY A 103 -2.01 -20.13 -7.63
C GLY A 103 -1.27 -20.11 -6.29
N LEU A 104 -0.10 -20.76 -6.20
CA LEU A 104 0.72 -20.77 -4.99
C LEU A 104 1.13 -19.36 -4.55
N GLN A 105 1.53 -18.51 -5.50
CA GLN A 105 1.83 -17.11 -5.21
C GLN A 105 0.63 -16.39 -4.58
N SER A 106 -0.56 -16.56 -5.16
CA SER A 106 -1.78 -15.93 -4.66
C SER A 106 -2.12 -16.41 -3.25
N THR A 107 -1.96 -17.71 -2.98
CA THR A 107 -2.17 -18.27 -1.64
C THR A 107 -1.21 -17.67 -0.61
N VAL A 108 0.09 -17.58 -0.93
CA VAL A 108 1.09 -16.98 -0.03
C VAL A 108 0.78 -15.50 0.23
N VAL A 109 0.45 -14.72 -0.81
CA VAL A 109 0.09 -13.31 -0.67
C VAL A 109 -1.19 -13.15 0.16
N SER A 110 -2.17 -14.03 -0.03
CA SER A 110 -3.42 -13.98 0.72
C SER A 110 -3.20 -14.21 2.21
N LEU A 111 -2.40 -15.22 2.56
CA LEU A 111 -2.09 -15.56 3.96
C LEU A 111 -1.25 -14.48 4.65
N LEU A 112 -0.22 -13.96 3.98
CA LEU A 112 0.76 -13.06 4.59
C LEU A 112 0.43 -11.58 4.45
N ALA A 113 -0.41 -11.19 3.49
CA ALA A 113 -0.75 -9.80 3.24
C ALA A 113 -2.25 -9.54 3.32
N ALA A 114 -3.09 -10.29 2.58
CA ALA A 114 -4.51 -9.96 2.49
C ALA A 114 -5.25 -10.06 3.84
N ILE A 115 -4.88 -11.01 4.70
CA ILE A 115 -5.44 -11.15 6.06
C ILE A 115 -4.93 -10.06 7.02
N PRO A 116 -3.61 -9.81 7.17
CA PRO A 116 -3.13 -8.83 8.15
C PRO A 116 -3.34 -7.37 7.74
N ILE A 117 -3.43 -7.05 6.44
CA ILE A 117 -3.65 -5.67 5.97
C ILE A 117 -4.87 -5.01 6.64
N PRO A 118 -6.11 -5.53 6.54
CA PRO A 118 -7.27 -4.88 7.16
C PRO A 118 -7.16 -4.79 8.69
N ILE A 119 -6.47 -5.73 9.34
CA ILE A 119 -6.25 -5.70 10.80
C ILE A 119 -5.32 -4.54 11.17
N ILE A 120 -4.22 -4.37 10.43
CA ILE A 120 -3.26 -3.27 10.64
C ILE A 120 -3.92 -1.92 10.37
N PHE A 121 -4.63 -1.80 9.24
CA PHE A 121 -5.35 -0.58 8.89
C PHE A 121 -6.45 -0.25 9.91
N GLY A 122 -7.20 -1.25 10.39
CA GLY A 122 -8.16 -1.07 11.48
C GLY A 122 -7.51 -0.49 12.74
N LYS A 123 -6.38 -1.07 13.17
CA LYS A 123 -5.66 -0.56 14.34
C LYS A 123 -5.11 0.85 14.13
N ILE A 124 -4.65 1.19 12.93
CA ILE A 124 -4.18 2.55 12.59
C ILE A 124 -5.34 3.54 12.71
N ILE A 125 -6.51 3.20 12.18
CA ILE A 125 -7.73 4.03 12.28
C ILE A 125 -8.10 4.24 13.75
N ASP A 126 -8.07 3.17 14.56
CA ASP A 126 -8.39 3.26 15.98
C ASP A 126 -7.43 4.20 16.75
N THR A 127 -6.17 4.32 16.31
CA THR A 127 -5.20 5.22 16.94
C THR A 127 -5.49 6.70 16.73
N THR A 128 -6.28 7.06 15.71
CA THR A 128 -6.64 8.45 15.41
C THR A 128 -8.00 8.83 16.00
N CYS A 129 -8.63 7.90 16.73
CA CYS A 129 -9.91 8.13 17.37
C CYS A 129 -9.80 9.18 18.49
N LEU A 130 -10.61 10.24 18.38
CA LEU A 130 -10.74 11.28 19.40
C LEU A 130 -11.85 10.95 20.40
N ILE A 131 -12.98 10.43 19.91
CA ILE A 131 -14.17 10.16 20.72
C ILE A 131 -14.67 8.74 20.47
N TRP A 132 -14.71 7.94 21.54
CA TRP A 132 -15.29 6.60 21.51
C TRP A 132 -16.77 6.64 21.92
N SER A 133 -17.64 6.01 21.14
CA SER A 133 -19.01 5.73 21.59
C SER A 133 -18.95 4.59 22.61
N SER A 134 -19.17 4.87 23.90
CA SER A 134 -19.01 3.90 24.98
C SER A 134 -20.35 3.56 25.64
N GLY A 135 -21.19 2.81 24.94
CA GLY A 135 -22.35 2.19 25.58
C GLY A 135 -21.90 1.23 26.69
N SER A 136 -22.30 1.52 27.94
CA SER A 136 -22.15 0.64 29.12
C SER A 136 -20.78 -0.06 29.24
N ASN A 137 -19.74 0.71 29.60
CA ASN A 137 -18.41 0.22 30.02
C ASN A 137 -17.60 -0.60 28.99
N LYS A 138 -18.03 -0.67 27.73
CA LYS A 138 -17.26 -1.28 26.63
C LYS A 138 -16.88 -0.21 25.61
N LYS A 139 -15.69 -0.34 25.00
CA LYS A 139 -15.29 0.51 23.88
C LYS A 139 -16.10 0.09 22.65
N GLY A 140 -16.98 0.96 22.15
CA GLY A 140 -17.73 0.76 20.92
C GLY A 140 -17.02 1.34 19.71
N ALA A 141 -17.77 1.72 18.68
CA ALA A 141 -17.22 2.39 17.50
C ALA A 141 -16.73 3.81 17.83
N CYS A 142 -15.71 4.28 17.12
CA CYS A 142 -15.27 5.66 17.24
C CYS A 142 -16.24 6.60 16.50
N ALA A 143 -16.68 7.66 17.19
CA ALA A 143 -17.63 8.64 16.68
C ALA A 143 -16.94 9.81 15.95
N LEU A 144 -15.70 10.14 16.32
CA LEU A 144 -14.93 11.21 15.71
C LEU A 144 -13.45 10.85 15.61
N TYR A 145 -12.90 11.00 14.40
CA TYR A 145 -11.48 10.78 14.11
C TYR A 145 -10.76 12.10 13.83
N ASN A 146 -9.48 12.16 14.19
CA ASN A 146 -8.61 13.23 13.73
C ASN A 146 -8.29 13.02 12.25
N ILE A 147 -8.81 13.90 11.39
CA ILE A 147 -8.74 13.77 9.93
C ILE A 147 -7.30 13.93 9.41
N ASP A 148 -6.50 14.81 10.01
CA ASP A 148 -5.13 15.09 9.55
C ASP A 148 -4.19 13.92 9.84
N ASP A 149 -4.23 13.42 11.08
CA ASP A 149 -3.43 12.27 11.49
C ASP A 149 -3.89 10.99 10.78
N LEU A 150 -5.20 10.83 10.54
CA LEU A 150 -5.76 9.73 9.76
C LEU A 150 -5.21 9.70 8.34
N ARG A 151 -5.24 10.84 7.64
CA ARG A 151 -4.73 10.96 6.26
C ARG A 151 -3.24 10.62 6.20
N PHE A 152 -2.43 11.21 7.07
CA PHE A 152 -0.98 11.01 7.06
C PHE A 152 -0.60 9.57 7.40
N ARG A 153 -1.25 8.95 8.39
CA ARG A 153 -0.97 7.54 8.74
C ARG A 153 -1.43 6.57 7.66
N MET A 154 -2.58 6.79 7.03
CA MET A 154 -3.06 5.93 5.94
C MET A 154 -2.16 6.01 4.71
N VAL A 155 -1.85 7.23 4.27
CA VAL A 155 -1.03 7.44 3.06
C VAL A 155 0.41 7.08 3.33
N GLY A 156 0.95 7.46 4.49
CA GLY A 156 2.31 7.13 4.90
C GLY A 156 2.55 5.62 4.98
N THR A 157 1.62 4.86 5.55
CA THR A 157 1.74 3.39 5.58
C THR A 157 1.60 2.75 4.20
N ALA A 158 0.69 3.25 3.35
CA ALA A 158 0.58 2.78 1.98
C ALA A 158 1.86 3.05 1.17
N ILE A 159 2.41 4.26 1.27
CA ILE A 159 3.66 4.66 0.61
C ILE A 159 4.83 3.81 1.12
N LEU A 160 4.95 3.61 2.42
CA LEU A 160 5.99 2.76 3.02
C LEU A 160 5.92 1.33 2.48
N TYR A 161 4.72 0.73 2.44
CA TYR A 161 4.52 -0.59 1.87
C TYR A 161 4.97 -0.66 0.39
N LYS A 162 4.65 0.37 -0.40
CA LYS A 162 5.09 0.47 -1.80
C LYS A 162 6.60 0.59 -1.93
N PHE A 163 7.26 1.37 -1.08
CA PHE A 163 8.72 1.48 -1.08
C PHE A 163 9.42 0.18 -0.70
N VAL A 164 8.92 -0.54 0.32
CA VAL A 164 9.45 -1.85 0.70
C VAL A 164 9.27 -2.87 -0.44
N ALA A 165 8.10 -2.89 -1.07
CA ALA A 165 7.83 -3.74 -2.22
C ALA A 165 8.76 -3.41 -3.41
N LEU A 166 8.94 -2.12 -3.72
CA LEU A 166 9.87 -1.65 -4.74
C LEU A 166 11.29 -2.10 -4.43
N GLY A 167 11.77 -1.90 -3.20
CA GLY A 167 13.10 -2.34 -2.76
C GLY A 167 13.32 -3.85 -2.94
N PHE A 168 12.35 -4.67 -2.51
CA PHE A 168 12.42 -6.12 -2.70
C PHE A 168 12.46 -6.51 -4.18
N THR A 169 11.72 -5.80 -5.02
CA THR A 169 11.67 -6.10 -6.46
C THR A 169 12.92 -5.65 -7.20
N LEU A 170 13.54 -4.54 -6.80
CA LEU A 170 14.85 -4.12 -7.31
C LEU A 170 15.95 -5.11 -6.88
N LEU A 171 15.89 -5.63 -5.64
CA LEU A 171 16.79 -6.69 -5.18
C LEU A 171 16.62 -7.95 -6.03
N ALA A 172 15.37 -8.38 -6.25
CA ALA A 172 15.08 -9.55 -7.08
C ALA A 172 15.57 -9.36 -8.52
N LEU A 173 15.34 -8.18 -9.12
CA LEU A 173 15.86 -7.85 -10.45
C LEU A 173 17.39 -7.88 -10.50
N LYS A 174 18.07 -7.34 -9.47
CA LYS A 174 19.53 -7.40 -9.37
C LYS A 174 20.04 -8.84 -9.25
N LEU A 175 19.37 -9.69 -8.47
CA LEU A 175 19.70 -11.11 -8.35
C LEU A 175 19.48 -11.85 -9.67
N VAL A 176 18.37 -11.59 -10.36
CA VAL A 176 18.06 -12.20 -11.67
C VAL A 176 19.07 -11.74 -12.72
N TRP A 177 19.45 -10.46 -12.74
CA TRP A 177 20.46 -9.95 -13.66
C TRP A 177 21.81 -10.59 -13.42
N ASN A 178 22.21 -10.75 -12.15
CA ASN A 178 23.40 -11.51 -11.79
C ASN A 178 23.30 -12.96 -12.27
N ILE A 179 22.21 -13.68 -12.02
CA ILE A 179 22.08 -15.07 -12.50
C ILE A 179 22.13 -15.15 -14.04
N ASN A 180 21.50 -14.21 -14.75
CA ASN A 180 21.50 -14.20 -16.21
C ASN A 180 22.91 -13.97 -16.78
N ASP A 181 23.67 -13.04 -16.22
CA ASP A 181 25.07 -12.80 -16.59
C ASP A 181 25.92 -14.07 -16.42
N TRP A 182 25.75 -14.77 -15.30
CA TRP A 182 26.38 -16.07 -15.09
C TRP A 182 25.91 -17.10 -16.12
N GLY A 183 24.62 -17.15 -16.43
CA GLY A 183 24.05 -18.05 -17.45
C GLY A 183 24.67 -17.85 -18.84
N ASP A 184 24.85 -16.61 -19.26
CA ASP A 184 25.47 -16.27 -20.54
C ASP A 184 26.97 -16.63 -20.55
N LEU A 185 27.67 -16.43 -19.43
CA LEU A 185 29.06 -16.87 -19.24
C LEU A 185 29.21 -18.40 -19.29
N TRP A 186 28.27 -19.16 -18.72
CA TRP A 186 28.27 -20.63 -18.76
C TRP A 186 27.97 -21.15 -20.18
N LYS A 187 27.01 -20.55 -20.89
CA LYS A 187 26.74 -20.87 -22.31
C LYS A 187 27.98 -20.66 -23.18
N GLY A 188 28.63 -19.50 -23.05
CA GLY A 188 29.85 -19.18 -23.80
C GLY A 188 31.00 -20.15 -23.52
N LYS A 189 31.20 -20.55 -22.25
CA LYS A 189 32.19 -21.57 -21.89
C LYS A 189 31.87 -22.95 -22.48
N SER A 190 30.60 -23.36 -22.51
CA SER A 190 30.22 -24.66 -23.09
C SER A 190 30.44 -24.72 -24.60
N LEU A 191 30.13 -23.64 -25.32
CA LEU A 191 30.35 -23.53 -26.76
C LEU A 191 31.83 -23.58 -27.10
N ARG A 192 32.66 -22.85 -26.35
CA ARG A 192 34.11 -22.86 -26.54
C ARG A 192 34.73 -24.24 -26.28
N LYS A 193 34.26 -24.94 -25.23
CA LYS A 193 34.69 -26.32 -24.95
C LYS A 193 34.36 -27.29 -26.11
N ASN A 194 33.14 -27.20 -26.66
CA ASN A 194 32.76 -28.01 -27.82
C ASN A 194 33.64 -27.71 -29.05
N GLU A 195 33.98 -26.43 -29.28
CA GLU A 195 34.86 -26.06 -30.39
C GLU A 195 36.28 -26.63 -30.24
N ASP A 196 36.82 -26.63 -29.02
CA ASP A 196 38.14 -27.19 -28.71
C ASP A 196 38.16 -28.73 -28.88
N GLU A 197 37.09 -29.41 -28.44
CA GLU A 197 36.94 -30.88 -28.66
C GLU A 197 36.86 -31.22 -30.15
N VAL A 198 36.13 -30.45 -30.95
CA VAL A 198 36.06 -30.65 -32.41
C VAL A 198 37.43 -30.44 -33.07
N LYS A 199 38.18 -29.40 -32.67
CA LYS A 199 39.53 -29.15 -33.22
C LYS A 199 40.51 -30.29 -32.92
N LEU A 200 40.43 -30.88 -31.72
CA LEU A 200 41.25 -32.04 -31.34
C LEU A 200 40.93 -33.28 -32.19
N VAL A 201 39.65 -33.56 -32.45
CA VAL A 201 39.23 -34.70 -33.29
C VAL A 201 39.67 -34.51 -34.74
N VAL A 202 39.57 -33.30 -35.28
CA VAL A 202 40.03 -32.99 -36.65
C VAL A 202 41.56 -33.13 -36.77
N ALA A 203 42.32 -32.67 -35.78
CA ALA A 203 43.77 -32.82 -35.76
C ALA A 203 44.23 -34.29 -35.70
N ALA A 204 43.53 -35.12 -34.93
CA ALA A 204 43.80 -36.56 -34.85
C ALA A 204 43.53 -37.28 -36.20
N ASN A 205 42.40 -36.99 -36.85
CA ASN A 205 42.05 -37.59 -38.14
C ASN A 205 42.92 -37.06 -39.30
N GLY A 206 43.40 -35.81 -39.22
CA GLY A 206 44.34 -35.25 -40.19
C GLY A 206 45.72 -35.93 -40.16
N HIS A 207 46.13 -36.45 -39.00
CA HIS A 207 47.37 -37.21 -38.87
C HIS A 207 47.28 -38.62 -39.48
N ASP A 208 46.10 -39.26 -39.44
CA ASP A 208 45.88 -40.58 -40.07
C ASP A 208 45.78 -40.49 -41.61
N ALA A 209 45.23 -39.40 -42.16
CA ALA A 209 45.15 -39.18 -43.61
C ALA A 209 46.52 -39.03 -44.30
N ASN A 210 47.58 -38.66 -43.56
CA ASN A 210 48.94 -38.58 -44.08
C ASN A 210 49.70 -39.91 -43.98
N LYS A 211 49.19 -40.88 -43.20
CA LYS A 211 49.79 -42.21 -43.06
C LYS A 211 49.35 -43.17 -44.17
N GLY A 212 48.17 -42.95 -44.76
CA GLY A 212 47.68 -43.70 -45.93
C GLY A 212 48.33 -43.33 -47.27
N ARG A 213 48.94 -42.15 -47.39
CA ARG A 213 49.55 -41.65 -48.64
C ARG A 213 51.00 -42.09 -48.88
N GLN A 214 51.60 -42.84 -47.95
CA GLN A 214 52.97 -43.37 -48.07
C GLN A 214 53.02 -44.81 -48.63
N TYR A 215 51.88 -45.40 -49.02
CA TYR A 215 51.79 -46.77 -49.54
C TYR A 215 51.34 -46.89 -51.01
N GLU A 216 51.14 -45.77 -51.72
CA GLU A 216 50.78 -45.75 -53.16
C GLU A 216 51.92 -45.35 -54.10
N ASP A 217 53.11 -45.04 -53.58
CA ASP A 217 54.31 -44.75 -54.38
C ASP A 217 55.34 -45.88 -54.23
N LYS A 218 55.08 -47.05 -54.83
CA LYS A 218 56.09 -48.06 -55.16
C LYS A 218 55.63 -49.01 -56.26
#